data_AF-A0A9P4QGR5-F1
#
_entry.id   AF-A0A9P4QGR5-F1
#
_cell.length_a   1.000
_cell.length_b   1.000
_cell.length_c   1.000
_cell.angle_alpha   90.00
_cell.angle_beta   90.00
_cell.angle_gamma   90.00
#
_symmetry.space_group_name_H-M   'P 1'
#
loop_
_entity.id
_entity.type
_entity.pdbx_description
1 polymer ?
#
loop_
_entity_poly.entity_id
_entity_poly.type
_entity_poly.pdbx_seq_one_letter_code
_entity_poly.pdbx_strand_id
1 'polypeptide(L)'
;MTSLSQPNQPEHIEMSEEESHEHTINLANLLFGSNGWSSRIRKIEADFVDEDSNTGKVSVGFSAVVRLSLQNGTFHEAIGYGNVENCESKGKAFQKARKDAAADGLRSALHYFEGTHGQIKHVSMAPGQKETSEDPMLQNGDHAPGTCSKGRDGHEGEQAEDEFGSDPFEETNLVS
;
A
#
# COMPACT_ATOMS: atom_id res chain seq x y z
N MET A 1 15.96 50.96 -18.52
CA MET A 1 15.02 50.02 -17.88
C MET A 1 15.81 48.76 -17.62
N THR A 2 16.37 48.63 -16.41
CA THR A 2 17.31 47.56 -16.07
C THR A 2 16.52 46.39 -15.49
N SER A 3 16.63 45.22 -16.13
CA SER A 3 15.97 43.97 -15.76
C SER A 3 16.35 43.56 -14.34
N LEU A 4 15.36 43.35 -13.48
CA LEU A 4 15.50 42.77 -12.15
C LEU A 4 15.83 41.28 -12.30
N SER A 5 17.05 40.89 -11.97
CA SER A 5 17.41 39.48 -11.78
C SER A 5 16.62 38.91 -10.59
N GLN A 6 15.83 37.87 -10.85
CA GLN A 6 15.12 37.14 -9.79
C GLN A 6 16.13 36.40 -8.89
N PRO A 7 15.88 36.31 -7.58
CA PRO A 7 16.73 35.55 -6.67
C PRO A 7 16.59 34.05 -6.93
N ASN A 8 17.73 33.37 -6.82
CA ASN A 8 17.92 31.93 -6.97
C ASN A 8 16.91 31.18 -6.07
N GLN A 9 16.10 30.31 -6.68
CA GLN A 9 15.21 29.40 -5.95
C GLN A 9 16.08 28.49 -5.06
N PRO A 10 15.68 28.17 -3.82
CA PRO A 10 16.47 27.28 -2.98
C PRO A 10 16.55 25.91 -3.66
N GLU A 11 17.78 25.44 -3.86
CA GLU A 11 18.07 24.10 -4.35
C GLU A 11 17.33 23.10 -3.47
N HIS A 12 16.47 22.31 -4.10
CA HIS A 12 15.76 21.22 -3.45
C HIS A 12 16.85 20.32 -2.83
N ILE A 13 16.98 20.34 -1.50
CA ILE A 13 17.90 19.44 -0.82
C ILE A 13 17.31 18.06 -1.00
N GLU A 14 17.79 17.37 -2.02
CA GLU A 14 17.58 15.95 -2.22
C GLU A 14 18.22 15.27 -1.00
N MET A 15 17.40 14.99 0.02
CA MET A 15 17.86 14.21 1.16
C MET A 15 18.37 12.89 0.61
N SER A 16 19.62 12.57 0.90
CA SER A 16 20.22 11.33 0.44
C SER A 16 19.37 10.14 0.92
N GLU A 17 19.14 9.17 0.02
CA GLU A 17 18.23 8.03 0.24
C GLU A 17 18.53 7.26 1.55
N GLU A 18 19.81 7.27 1.98
CA GLU A 18 20.32 6.60 3.17
C GLU A 18 20.02 7.38 4.47
N GLU A 19 20.19 8.71 4.48
CA GLU A 19 19.84 9.56 5.64
C GLU A 19 18.35 9.52 5.94
N SER A 20 17.53 9.39 4.90
CA SER A 20 16.07 9.37 5.03
C SER A 20 15.55 8.09 5.70
N HIS A 21 16.22 6.94 5.53
CA HIS A 21 15.81 5.71 6.19
C HIS A 21 16.09 5.75 7.69
N GLU A 22 17.30 6.15 8.10
CA GLU A 22 17.65 6.27 9.52
C GLU A 22 16.75 7.28 10.25
N HIS A 23 16.42 8.40 9.60
CA HIS A 23 15.49 9.38 10.14
C HIS A 23 14.12 8.76 10.46
N THR A 24 13.59 7.95 9.54
CA THR A 24 12.28 7.29 9.70
C THR A 24 12.27 6.32 10.88
N ILE A 25 13.32 5.51 11.02
CA ILE A 25 13.46 4.56 12.14
C ILE A 25 13.58 5.30 13.47
N ASN A 26 14.41 6.34 13.53
CA ASN A 26 14.60 7.14 14.73
C ASN A 26 13.32 7.85 15.16
N LEU A 27 12.55 8.36 14.19
CA LEU A 27 11.26 8.99 14.46
C LEU A 27 10.25 7.98 15.00
N ALA A 28 10.13 6.79 14.40
CA ALA A 28 9.25 5.75 14.92
C ALA A 28 9.64 5.32 16.34
N ASN A 29 10.94 5.21 16.63
CA ASN A 29 11.45 4.93 17.97
C ASN A 29 11.12 6.06 18.96
N LEU A 30 11.15 7.32 18.53
CA LEU A 30 10.78 8.47 19.36
C LEU A 30 9.27 8.50 19.65
N LEU A 31 8.43 8.17 18.67
CA LEU A 31 6.97 8.23 18.79
C LEU A 31 6.38 7.05 19.57
N PHE A 32 6.88 5.84 19.33
CA PHE A 32 6.29 4.61 19.89
C PHE A 32 7.20 3.86 20.86
N GLY A 33 8.48 4.25 20.97
CA GLY A 33 9.50 3.46 21.66
C GLY A 33 10.03 2.32 20.79
N SER A 34 11.25 1.86 21.06
CA SER A 34 11.96 0.86 20.22
C SER A 34 11.26 -0.50 20.08
N ASN A 35 10.41 -0.87 21.02
CA ASN A 35 9.63 -2.11 21.00
C ASN A 35 8.12 -1.88 20.74
N GLY A 36 7.71 -0.63 20.55
CA GLY A 36 6.29 -0.26 20.44
C GLY A 36 5.73 -0.38 19.03
N TRP A 37 6.58 -0.66 18.03
CA TRP A 37 6.19 -0.72 16.63
C TRP A 37 6.95 -1.81 15.87
N SER A 38 6.40 -2.19 14.72
CA SER A 38 7.04 -3.07 13.74
C SER A 38 6.54 -2.70 12.35
N SER A 39 7.31 -3.03 11.31
CA SER A 39 6.89 -2.88 9.92
C SER A 39 6.99 -4.19 9.16
N ARG A 40 6.17 -4.34 8.12
CA ARG A 40 6.20 -5.50 7.21
C ARG A 40 5.86 -5.07 5.80
N ILE A 41 6.68 -5.47 4.83
CA ILE A 41 6.32 -5.41 3.41
C ILE A 41 5.30 -6.51 3.14
N ARG A 42 4.08 -6.13 2.76
CA ARG A 42 2.99 -7.05 2.41
C ARG A 42 3.08 -7.51 0.97
N LYS A 43 3.38 -6.57 0.09
CA LYS A 43 3.44 -6.79 -1.35
C LYS A 43 4.48 -5.86 -1.95
N ILE A 44 5.14 -6.33 -3.00
CA ILE A 44 5.96 -5.48 -3.87
C ILE A 44 5.82 -5.99 -5.29
N GLU A 45 5.45 -5.12 -6.21
CA GLU A 45 5.13 -5.45 -7.59
C GLU A 45 5.83 -4.50 -8.55
N ALA A 46 6.18 -5.02 -9.71
CA ALA A 46 6.67 -4.21 -10.81
C ALA A 46 5.46 -3.70 -11.60
N ASP A 47 5.33 -2.39 -11.69
CA ASP A 47 4.25 -1.77 -12.46
C ASP A 47 4.66 -1.59 -13.92
N PHE A 48 5.94 -1.31 -14.16
CA PHE A 48 6.54 -1.32 -15.48
C PHE A 48 8.02 -1.71 -15.43
N VAL A 49 8.48 -2.31 -16.52
CA VAL A 49 9.88 -2.67 -16.77
C VAL A 49 10.13 -2.47 -18.25
N ASP A 50 10.72 -1.33 -18.59
CA ASP A 50 10.99 -0.92 -19.96
C ASP A 50 12.48 -0.99 -20.25
N GLU A 51 12.83 -1.47 -21.44
CA GLU A 51 14.20 -1.56 -21.90
C GLU A 51 14.30 -0.92 -23.28
N ASP A 52 15.09 0.15 -23.39
CA ASP A 52 15.30 0.84 -24.66
C ASP A 52 16.18 -0.02 -25.56
N SER A 53 15.61 -0.49 -26.67
CA SER A 53 16.29 -1.37 -27.63
C SER A 53 17.49 -0.71 -28.31
N ASN A 54 17.60 0.62 -28.32
CA ASN A 54 18.71 1.32 -28.95
C ASN A 54 19.87 1.57 -27.99
N THR A 55 19.57 1.85 -26.72
CA THR A 55 20.57 2.22 -25.71
C THR A 55 20.89 1.11 -24.72
N GLY A 56 20.05 0.08 -24.64
CA GLY A 56 20.15 -1.00 -23.64
C GLY A 56 19.83 -0.54 -22.21
N LYS A 57 19.34 0.69 -22.05
CA LYS A 57 19.01 1.25 -20.74
C LYS A 57 17.64 0.77 -20.28
N VAL A 58 17.53 0.52 -18.99
CA VAL A 58 16.33 0.00 -18.33
C VAL A 58 15.70 1.09 -17.47
N SER A 59 14.39 1.22 -17.58
CA SER A 59 13.55 2.00 -16.68
C SER A 59 12.57 1.08 -15.98
N VAL A 60 12.44 1.20 -14.66
CA VAL A 60 11.55 0.34 -13.86
C VAL A 60 10.78 1.16 -12.83
N GLY A 61 9.56 0.71 -12.54
CA GLY A 61 8.73 1.26 -11.47
C GLY A 61 8.16 0.15 -10.60
N PHE A 62 8.23 0.33 -9.29
CA PHE A 62 7.74 -0.62 -8.30
C PHE A 62 6.79 0.05 -7.31
N SER A 63 5.65 -0.61 -7.09
CA SER A 63 4.73 -0.33 -5.99
C SER A 63 4.99 -1.29 -4.84
N ALA A 64 5.02 -0.80 -3.61
CA ALA A 64 5.12 -1.62 -2.40
C ALA A 64 4.00 -1.29 -1.42
N VAL A 65 3.33 -2.32 -0.89
CA VAL A 65 2.37 -2.18 0.22
C VAL A 65 3.13 -2.48 1.51
N VAL A 66 3.20 -1.51 2.41
CA VAL A 66 3.89 -1.62 3.70
C VAL A 66 2.90 -1.43 4.84
N ARG A 67 2.92 -2.35 5.80
CA ARG A 67 2.14 -2.25 7.04
C ARG A 67 3.05 -1.80 8.18
N LEU A 68 2.67 -0.74 8.89
CA LEU A 68 3.22 -0.38 10.20
C LEU A 68 2.23 -0.81 11.29
N SER A 69 2.68 -1.58 12.27
CA SER A 69 1.85 -2.11 13.36
C SER A 69 2.41 -1.69 14.72
N LEU A 70 1.54 -1.25 15.62
CA LEU A 70 1.85 -0.88 17.00
C LEU A 70 1.60 -2.04 17.96
N GLN A 71 2.20 -1.98 19.14
CA GLN A 71 2.08 -3.02 20.17
C GLN A 71 0.62 -3.27 20.63
N ASN A 72 -0.23 -2.25 20.56
CA ASN A 72 -1.66 -2.37 20.91
C ASN A 72 -2.52 -3.03 19.81
N GLY A 73 -1.92 -3.44 18.70
CA GLY A 73 -2.61 -4.08 17.58
C GLY A 73 -3.11 -3.11 16.50
N THR A 74 -3.05 -1.79 16.72
CA THR A 74 -3.36 -0.80 15.70
C THR A 74 -2.33 -0.88 14.58
N PHE A 75 -2.78 -0.82 13.34
CA PHE A 75 -1.89 -0.79 12.19
C PHE A 75 -2.41 0.17 11.12
N HIS A 76 -1.49 0.61 10.26
CA HIS A 76 -1.81 1.34 9.04
C HIS A 76 -1.04 0.73 7.87
N GLU A 77 -1.70 0.62 6.73
CA GLU A 77 -1.09 0.18 5.48
C GLU A 77 -1.00 1.34 4.52
N ALA A 78 0.19 1.57 3.99
CA ALA A 78 0.44 2.59 2.99
C ALA A 78 1.09 1.96 1.75
N ILE A 79 0.89 2.64 0.63
CA ILE A 79 1.54 2.33 -0.64
C ILE A 79 2.74 3.25 -0.78
N GLY A 80 3.90 2.69 -1.09
CA GLY A 80 5.09 3.43 -1.48
C GLY A 80 5.48 3.14 -2.92
N TYR A 81 6.13 4.11 -3.55
CA TYR A 81 6.57 4.00 -4.93
C TYR A 81 8.05 4.28 -5.09
N GLY A 82 8.70 3.49 -5.94
CA GLY A 82 10.10 3.66 -6.27
C GLY A 82 10.33 3.40 -7.74
N ASN A 83 11.07 4.28 -8.39
CA ASN A 83 11.41 4.13 -9.80
C ASN A 83 12.89 4.42 -10.04
N VAL A 84 13.37 3.90 -11.17
CA VAL A 84 14.67 4.24 -11.71
C VAL A 84 14.51 4.34 -13.21
N GLU A 85 15.02 5.41 -13.79
CA GLU A 85 15.02 5.62 -15.24
C GLU A 85 16.42 5.53 -15.81
N ASN A 86 16.52 5.11 -17.08
CA ASN A 86 17.75 5.19 -17.86
C ASN A 86 18.98 4.48 -17.24
N CYS A 87 18.76 3.39 -16.49
CA CYS A 87 19.84 2.67 -15.82
C CYS A 87 20.49 1.65 -16.76
N GLU A 88 21.82 1.59 -16.78
CA GLU A 88 22.57 0.64 -17.61
C GLU A 88 22.49 -0.81 -17.11
N SER A 89 22.12 -1.02 -15.85
CA SER A 89 22.09 -2.34 -15.23
C SER A 89 20.71 -2.66 -14.67
N LYS A 90 20.06 -3.65 -15.28
CA LYS A 90 18.76 -4.17 -14.83
C LYS A 90 18.76 -4.55 -13.35
N GLY A 91 19.80 -5.24 -12.88
CA GLY A 91 19.92 -5.64 -11.48
C GLY A 91 19.98 -4.44 -10.52
N LYS A 92 20.75 -3.40 -10.86
CA LYS A 92 20.84 -2.17 -10.05
C LYS A 92 19.52 -1.41 -10.03
N ALA A 93 18.87 -1.28 -11.19
CA ALA A 93 17.57 -0.61 -11.31
C ALA A 93 16.51 -1.29 -10.43
N PHE A 94 16.40 -2.61 -10.51
CA PHE A 94 15.47 -3.39 -9.69
C PHE A 94 15.77 -3.27 -8.20
N GLN A 95 17.03 -3.34 -7.80
CA GLN A 95 17.40 -3.23 -6.39
C GLN A 95 17.04 -1.86 -5.82
N LYS A 96 17.38 -0.78 -6.52
CA LYS A 96 17.13 0.59 -6.08
C LYS A 96 15.64 0.89 -6.03
N ALA A 97 14.91 0.68 -7.13
CA ALA A 97 13.47 0.96 -7.18
C ALA A 97 12.68 0.19 -6.11
N ARG A 98 13.04 -1.08 -5.83
CA ARG A 98 12.39 -1.86 -4.77
C ARG A 98 12.70 -1.35 -3.36
N LYS A 99 13.93 -0.91 -3.10
CA LYS A 99 14.31 -0.32 -1.82
C LYS A 99 13.57 1.00 -1.60
N ASP A 100 13.51 1.83 -2.63
CA ASP A 100 12.86 3.14 -2.57
C ASP A 100 11.36 2.98 -2.32
N ALA A 101 10.68 2.07 -3.05
CA ALA A 101 9.26 1.78 -2.85
C ALA A 101 8.95 1.31 -1.42
N ALA A 102 9.79 0.43 -0.86
CA ALA A 102 9.60 -0.05 0.51
C ALA A 102 9.84 1.06 1.55
N ALA A 103 10.87 1.89 1.35
CA ALA A 103 11.20 2.98 2.25
C ALA A 103 10.13 4.08 2.21
N ASP A 104 9.65 4.44 1.02
CA ASP A 104 8.55 5.39 0.82
C ASP A 104 7.25 4.90 1.48
N GLY A 105 6.92 3.62 1.33
CA GLY A 105 5.74 3.03 1.98
C GLY A 105 5.85 3.06 3.50
N LEU A 106 7.03 2.85 4.06
CA LEU A 106 7.27 2.99 5.50
C LEU A 106 7.11 4.44 5.98
N ARG A 107 7.71 5.42 5.29
CA ARG A 107 7.57 6.84 5.60
C ARG A 107 6.13 7.29 5.55
N SER A 108 5.42 6.93 4.49
CA SER A 108 3.99 7.24 4.32
C SER A 108 3.15 6.61 5.44
N ALA A 109 3.43 5.36 5.82
CA ALA A 109 2.73 4.72 6.93
C ALA A 109 3.02 5.40 8.28
N LEU A 110 4.23 5.89 8.50
CA LEU A 110 4.62 6.60 9.71
C LEU A 110 3.99 8.00 9.79
N HIS A 111 3.98 8.75 8.69
CA HIS A 111 3.37 10.08 8.61
C HIS A 111 1.87 10.06 8.94
N TYR A 112 1.17 8.97 8.63
CA TYR A 112 -0.22 8.78 9.07
C TYR A 112 -0.34 8.87 10.59
N PHE A 113 0.59 8.25 11.33
CA PHE A 113 0.62 8.31 12.79
C PHE A 113 1.10 9.66 13.32
N GLU A 114 2.04 10.33 12.63
CA GLU A 114 2.47 11.68 12.97
C GLU A 114 1.31 12.68 12.97
N GLY A 115 0.51 12.69 11.90
CA GLY A 115 -0.67 13.55 11.79
C GLY A 115 -1.81 13.18 12.75
N THR A 116 -1.82 11.96 13.28
CA THR A 116 -2.86 11.47 14.19
C THR A 116 -2.51 11.51 15.68
N HIS A 117 -1.39 12.13 16.08
CA HIS A 117 -1.18 12.59 17.46
C HIS A 117 -2.26 13.58 17.95
N GLY A 118 -3.25 13.91 17.11
CA GLY A 118 -4.49 14.60 17.49
C GLY A 118 -5.71 13.71 17.84
N GLN A 119 -5.82 12.45 17.37
CA GLN A 119 -6.84 11.45 17.73
C GLN A 119 -6.89 10.30 16.71
N ILE A 120 -6.26 9.16 16.98
CA ILE A 120 -6.80 7.89 16.44
C ILE A 120 -7.99 7.51 17.32
N LYS A 121 -9.19 7.74 16.79
CA LYS A 121 -10.40 7.11 17.33
C LYS A 121 -10.23 5.61 17.16
N HIS A 122 -10.16 4.94 18.30
CA HIS A 122 -10.34 3.51 18.43
C HIS A 122 -11.67 3.12 17.76
N VAL A 123 -11.68 2.76 16.48
CA VAL A 123 -12.78 1.96 15.92
C VAL A 123 -12.50 0.55 16.39
N SER A 124 -12.95 0.26 17.60
CA SER A 124 -13.10 -1.11 18.07
C SER A 124 -14.15 -1.75 17.17
N MET A 125 -13.73 -2.54 16.19
CA MET A 125 -14.62 -3.50 15.54
C MET A 125 -14.97 -4.52 16.63
N ALA A 126 -16.11 -4.34 17.29
CA ALA A 126 -16.66 -5.35 18.16
C ALA A 126 -17.17 -6.51 17.28
N PRO A 127 -16.87 -7.77 17.60
CA PRO A 127 -17.42 -8.89 16.85
C PRO A 127 -18.90 -9.05 17.19
N GLY A 128 -19.75 -8.95 16.17
CA GLY A 128 -21.14 -9.39 16.24
C GLY A 128 -22.16 -8.29 16.55
N GLN A 129 -22.59 -7.58 15.50
CA GLN A 129 -23.97 -7.10 15.43
C GLN A 129 -24.54 -7.53 14.07
N LYS A 130 -25.58 -8.38 14.11
CA LYS A 130 -26.41 -8.67 12.94
C LYS A 130 -27.03 -7.35 12.48
N GLU A 131 -26.82 -7.01 11.21
CA GLU A 131 -27.62 -5.98 10.55
C GLU A 131 -29.08 -6.43 10.57
N THR A 132 -29.89 -5.80 11.41
CA THR A 132 -31.34 -5.84 11.27
C THR A 132 -31.70 -4.83 10.21
N SER A 133 -31.96 -5.33 9.00
CA SER A 133 -32.56 -4.57 7.92
C SER A 133 -33.94 -4.05 8.35
N GLU A 134 -34.05 -2.76 8.61
CA GLU A 134 -35.32 -2.06 8.66
C GLU A 134 -35.26 -0.90 7.67
N ASP A 135 -35.60 -1.20 6.41
CA ASP A 135 -35.98 -0.19 5.42
C ASP A 135 -37.33 0.41 5.83
N PRO A 136 -37.44 1.73 6.08
CA PRO A 136 -38.73 2.35 6.27
C PRO A 136 -39.48 2.42 4.93
N MET A 137 -40.62 1.74 4.93
CA MET A 137 -41.57 1.57 3.84
C MET A 137 -41.87 2.85 3.04
N LEU A 138 -41.70 2.73 1.72
CA LEU A 138 -42.32 3.60 0.71
C LEU A 138 -43.85 3.52 0.84
N GLN A 139 -44.49 4.68 1.03
CA GLN A 139 -45.95 4.80 1.03
C GLN A 139 -46.51 4.62 -0.39
N ASN A 140 -47.54 3.77 -0.46
CA ASN A 140 -48.29 3.41 -1.65
C ASN A 140 -49.04 4.61 -2.26
N GLY A 141 -48.98 4.73 -3.58
CA GLY A 141 -49.92 5.47 -4.41
C GLY A 141 -50.31 4.58 -5.59
N ASP A 142 -51.59 4.24 -5.66
CA ASP A 142 -52.22 3.30 -6.58
C ASP A 142 -52.04 3.66 -8.08
N HIS A 143 -51.80 2.67 -8.95
CA HIS A 143 -52.50 2.50 -10.24
C HIS A 143 -52.26 1.09 -10.85
N ALA A 144 -53.30 0.57 -11.49
CA ALA A 144 -53.61 -0.83 -11.81
C ALA A 144 -52.78 -1.48 -12.97
N PRO A 145 -52.95 -2.79 -13.26
CA PRO A 145 -51.91 -3.66 -13.81
C PRO A 145 -51.88 -3.75 -15.34
N GLY A 146 -50.68 -3.78 -15.91
CA GLY A 146 -50.40 -4.21 -17.28
C GLY A 146 -49.64 -5.54 -17.27
N THR A 147 -50.25 -6.58 -17.81
CA THR A 147 -49.67 -7.91 -18.00
C THR A 147 -48.62 -7.91 -19.11
N CYS A 148 -47.45 -8.51 -18.90
CA CYS A 148 -46.61 -9.03 -19.98
C CYS A 148 -45.75 -10.20 -19.49
N SER A 149 -45.46 -11.12 -20.41
CA SER A 149 -45.32 -12.55 -20.17
C SER A 149 -43.87 -13.03 -20.12
N LYS A 150 -43.67 -14.12 -19.36
CA LYS A 150 -42.67 -15.21 -19.46
C LYS A 150 -41.39 -15.01 -20.32
N GLY A 151 -40.25 -15.14 -19.64
CA GLY A 151 -39.00 -15.80 -20.08
C GLY A 151 -38.12 -15.94 -18.83
N ARG A 152 -38.00 -17.11 -18.18
CA ARG A 152 -37.09 -18.25 -18.43
C ARG A 152 -35.61 -17.90 -18.62
N ASP A 153 -34.81 -18.70 -17.90
CA ASP A 153 -33.35 -18.86 -17.86
C ASP A 153 -32.71 -18.01 -16.74
N GLY A 154 -32.12 -18.57 -15.67
CA GLY A 154 -31.52 -19.89 -15.48
C GLY A 154 -30.02 -19.73 -15.30
N HIS A 155 -29.55 -19.46 -14.08
CA HIS A 155 -28.18 -19.78 -13.66
C HIS A 155 -28.08 -19.85 -12.13
N GLU A 156 -28.18 -21.07 -11.62
CA GLU A 156 -27.62 -21.48 -10.33
C GLU A 156 -26.10 -21.66 -10.50
N GLY A 157 -25.34 -21.50 -9.42
CA GLY A 157 -23.94 -21.94 -9.36
C GLY A 157 -22.99 -20.97 -8.68
N GLU A 158 -23.21 -20.73 -7.38
CA GLU A 158 -22.20 -20.28 -6.43
C GLU A 158 -21.24 -21.43 -6.11
N GLN A 159 -19.92 -21.16 -6.10
CA GLN A 159 -18.94 -21.64 -5.11
C GLN A 159 -17.53 -21.26 -5.56
N ALA A 160 -17.01 -20.19 -4.96
CA ALA A 160 -15.58 -20.03 -4.76
C ALA A 160 -15.22 -20.87 -3.53
N GLU A 161 -14.33 -21.84 -3.69
CA GLU A 161 -13.64 -22.45 -2.56
C GLU A 161 -12.16 -22.08 -2.63
N ASP A 162 -11.74 -21.42 -1.57
CA ASP A 162 -10.37 -21.15 -1.18
C ASP A 162 -9.66 -22.46 -0.83
N GLU A 163 -8.63 -22.85 -1.58
CA GLU A 163 -7.61 -23.77 -1.06
C GLU A 163 -6.31 -23.00 -0.81
N PHE A 164 -6.22 -22.55 0.44
CA PHE A 164 -5.04 -22.00 1.06
C PHE A 164 -4.13 -23.14 1.52
N GLY A 165 -2.92 -23.19 0.94
CA GLY A 165 -1.72 -23.54 1.68
C GLY A 165 -1.34 -25.02 1.78
N SER A 166 -0.21 -25.35 1.15
CA SER A 166 0.91 -26.01 1.83
C SER A 166 2.15 -25.93 0.93
N ASP A 167 2.99 -24.92 1.14
CA ASP A 167 4.45 -25.11 1.19
C ASP A 167 5.09 -23.81 1.69
N PRO A 168 6.07 -23.86 2.61
CA PRO A 168 7.42 -24.12 2.12
C PRO A 168 8.38 -24.80 3.10
N PHE A 169 9.12 -25.77 2.58
CA PHE A 169 10.49 -26.14 3.00
C PHE A 169 10.60 -26.97 4.28
N GLU A 170 10.37 -28.28 4.12
CA GLU A 170 10.94 -29.28 5.03
C GLU A 170 12.47 -29.19 5.04
N GLU A 171 12.99 -29.32 6.26
CA GLU A 171 14.39 -29.30 6.65
C GLU A 171 15.23 -30.32 5.88
N THR A 172 16.37 -29.89 5.33
CA THR A 172 17.50 -30.79 5.12
C THR A 172 18.67 -30.34 5.99
N ASN A 173 18.68 -30.87 7.21
CA ASN A 173 19.91 -31.09 7.96
C ASN A 173 20.68 -32.24 7.28
N LEU A 174 21.81 -31.93 6.65
CA LEU A 174 22.84 -32.94 6.40
C LEU A 174 24.16 -32.44 6.99
N VAL A 175 24.40 -32.92 8.21
CA VAL A 175 25.73 -33.11 8.78
C VAL A 175 26.39 -34.25 8.02
N SER A 176 27.57 -34.00 7.45
CA SER A 176 28.74 -34.90 7.42
C SER A 176 29.96 -34.12 6.97
#